data_AF-A0A7J4FR94-F1
#
_entry.id   AF-A0A7J4FR94-F1
#
_cell.length_a   1.000
_cell.length_b   1.000
_cell.length_c   1.000
_cell.angle_alpha   90.00
_cell.angle_beta   90.00
_cell.angle_gamma   90.00
#
_symmetry.space_group_name_H-M   'P 1'
#
loop_
_entity.id
_entity.type
_entity.pdbx_description
1 polymer ?
#
loop_
_entity_poly.entity_id
_entity_poly.type
_entity_poly.pdbx_seq_one_letter_code
_entity_poly.pdbx_strand_id
1 'polypeptide(L)'
;MDSIHYPSWKYLCTIVSFSEASFLIDILQGIKVSSSKLKKIFYENDIPPTRNPIYSQYNGQTIDVIIIDDTKSKRRSGGRPSIKGALGLDLETGEEFLLYLGAVKSWSEVLSYIKGKYNVSDEMYAICDGDSNLQQHLEDCGYRIQQCTNHFVKTSMYYLWKEQYPKEERMKIKKEISRIISTLKNSVAKAQNRS
;
A
#
# COMPACT_ATOMS: atom_id res chain seq x y z
N MET A 1 -4.82 6.90 -25.66
CA MET A 1 -4.61 5.78 -24.72
C MET A 1 -3.23 5.99 -24.12
N ASP A 2 -3.15 6.67 -22.98
CA ASP A 2 -1.87 6.91 -22.32
C ASP A 2 -1.51 5.67 -21.51
N SER A 3 -0.54 4.91 -22.01
CA SER A 3 0.01 3.76 -21.31
C SER A 3 0.53 4.22 -19.95
N ILE A 4 0.20 3.48 -18.89
CA ILE A 4 0.82 3.70 -17.58
C ILE A 4 2.29 3.32 -17.76
N HIS A 5 3.16 4.33 -17.92
CA HIS A 5 4.59 4.14 -17.94
C HIS A 5 5.06 3.79 -16.52
N TYR A 6 5.10 2.50 -16.21
CA TYR A 6 5.72 2.03 -14.99
C TYR A 6 7.18 2.47 -14.97
N PRO A 7 7.66 3.12 -13.90
CA PRO A 7 9.06 3.46 -13.76
C PRO A 7 9.90 2.18 -13.83
N SER A 8 10.99 2.21 -14.60
CA SER A 8 11.85 1.05 -14.77
C SER A 8 12.39 0.58 -13.41
N TRP A 9 12.64 -0.73 -13.27
CA TRP A 9 13.22 -1.27 -12.02
C TRP A 9 14.56 -0.59 -11.69
N LYS A 10 15.34 -0.21 -12.72
CA LYS A 10 16.56 0.59 -12.57
C LYS A 10 16.27 1.97 -11.97
N TYR A 11 15.24 2.66 -12.47
CA TYR A 11 14.84 3.96 -11.91
C TYR A 11 14.47 3.81 -10.43
N LEU A 12 13.64 2.82 -10.07
CA LEU A 12 13.27 2.55 -8.67
C LEU A 12 14.51 2.30 -7.79
N CYS A 13 15.46 1.48 -8.22
CA CYS A 13 16.72 1.24 -7.50
C CYS A 13 17.59 2.50 -7.33
N THR A 14 17.42 3.54 -8.16
CA THR A 14 18.18 4.80 -8.05
C THR A 14 17.53 5.82 -7.12
N ILE A 15 16.22 5.75 -6.90
CA ILE A 15 15.46 6.77 -6.17
C ILE A 15 15.00 6.34 -4.77
N VAL A 16 15.03 5.04 -4.47
CA VAL A 16 14.68 4.46 -3.16
C VAL A 16 15.70 3.39 -2.74
N SER A 17 15.69 2.98 -1.47
CA SER A 17 16.58 1.91 -1.00
C SER A 17 16.27 0.57 -1.68
N PHE A 18 17.21 -0.39 -1.70
CA PHE A 18 16.96 -1.69 -2.33
C PHE A 18 15.81 -2.49 -1.69
N SER A 19 15.48 -2.26 -0.42
CA SER A 19 14.29 -2.86 0.21
C SER A 19 12.99 -2.21 -0.29
N GLU A 20 12.98 -0.89 -0.42
CA GLU A 20 11.84 -0.17 -0.97
C GLU A 20 11.70 -0.44 -2.48
N ALA A 21 12.79 -0.49 -3.24
CA ALA A 21 12.78 -0.85 -4.65
C ALA A 21 12.28 -2.29 -4.83
N SER A 22 12.73 -3.22 -4.00
CA SER A 22 12.26 -4.61 -3.96
C SER A 22 10.74 -4.68 -3.74
N PHE A 23 10.24 -3.95 -2.75
CA PHE A 23 8.80 -3.81 -2.50
C PHE A 23 8.03 -3.15 -3.66
N LEU A 24 8.55 -2.06 -4.22
CA LEU A 24 7.92 -1.34 -5.33
C LEU A 24 7.99 -2.13 -6.64
N ILE A 25 9.01 -2.95 -6.86
CA ILE A 25 9.13 -3.83 -8.03
C ILE A 25 8.17 -5.01 -7.91
N ASP A 26 7.99 -5.53 -6.70
CA ASP A 26 6.96 -6.53 -6.39
C ASP A 26 5.57 -5.96 -6.72
N ILE A 27 5.26 -4.76 -6.24
CA ILE A 27 4.00 -4.07 -6.53
C ILE A 27 3.90 -3.73 -8.02
N LEU A 28 4.73 -2.81 -8.53
CA LEU A 28 4.53 -2.20 -9.84
C LEU A 28 4.71 -3.14 -11.03
N GLN A 29 5.60 -4.12 -10.88
CA GLN A 29 6.02 -4.97 -11.98
C GLN A 29 5.63 -6.42 -11.73
N GLY A 30 5.10 -6.72 -10.55
CA GLY A 30 4.77 -8.06 -10.15
C GLY A 30 6.01 -8.90 -9.82
N ILE A 31 7.18 -8.31 -9.63
CA ILE A 31 8.40 -9.12 -9.62
C ILE A 31 8.90 -9.30 -8.18
N LYS A 32 8.71 -10.49 -7.63
CA LYS A 32 9.20 -10.81 -6.29
C LYS A 32 10.71 -11.05 -6.30
N VAL A 33 11.46 -10.05 -5.89
CA VAL A 33 12.93 -10.08 -5.83
C VAL A 33 13.40 -9.53 -4.50
N SER A 34 14.27 -10.26 -3.79
CA SER A 34 14.80 -9.77 -2.52
C SER A 34 15.73 -8.57 -2.74
N SER A 35 15.83 -7.67 -1.77
CA SER A 35 16.72 -6.50 -1.84
C SER A 35 18.19 -6.88 -2.13
N SER A 36 18.68 -7.97 -1.55
CA SER A 36 20.03 -8.50 -1.83
C SER A 36 20.18 -8.98 -3.27
N LYS A 37 19.18 -9.69 -3.81
CA LYS A 37 19.18 -10.17 -5.20
C LYS A 37 19.03 -8.99 -6.18
N LEU A 38 18.22 -8.01 -5.83
CA LEU A 38 18.02 -6.77 -6.59
C LEU A 38 19.30 -5.94 -6.64
N LYS A 39 20.01 -5.83 -5.51
CA LYS A 39 21.33 -5.19 -5.44
C LYS A 39 22.34 -5.90 -6.34
N LYS A 40 22.36 -7.23 -6.31
CA LYS A 40 23.24 -8.04 -7.17
C LYS A 40 22.93 -7.84 -8.65
N ILE A 41 21.65 -7.88 -9.04
CA ILE A 41 21.21 -7.62 -10.42
C ILE A 41 21.62 -6.19 -10.83
N PHE A 42 21.31 -5.19 -10.01
CA PHE A 42 21.59 -3.79 -10.32
C PHE A 42 23.10 -3.48 -10.51
N TYR A 43 23.99 -4.17 -9.79
CA TYR A 43 25.44 -3.93 -9.87
C TYR A 43 26.21 -4.94 -10.74
N GLU A 44 25.70 -6.15 -10.95
CA GLU A 44 26.50 -7.26 -11.51
C GLU A 44 25.87 -7.92 -12.75
N ASN A 45 24.57 -7.77 -13.04
CA ASN A 45 23.94 -8.41 -14.20
C ASN A 45 22.69 -7.66 -14.70
N ASP A 46 22.69 -7.27 -15.98
CA ASP A 46 21.64 -6.46 -16.60
C ASP A 46 20.34 -7.23 -16.97
N ILE A 47 20.17 -8.44 -16.42
CA ILE A 47 19.04 -9.33 -16.74
C ILE A 47 17.82 -8.94 -15.87
N PRO A 48 16.67 -8.58 -16.47
CA PRO A 48 15.49 -8.12 -15.75
C PRO A 48 14.89 -9.25 -14.91
N PRO A 49 14.34 -8.93 -13.72
CA PRO A 49 13.69 -9.95 -12.92
C PRO A 49 12.31 -10.30 -13.55
N THR A 50 11.85 -11.53 -13.38
CA THR A 50 10.69 -12.11 -14.12
C THR A 50 9.35 -11.67 -13.52
N ARG A 51 8.42 -11.15 -14.37
CA ARG A 51 7.08 -10.67 -13.99
C ARG A 51 6.23 -11.76 -13.32
N ASN A 52 5.54 -11.41 -12.24
CA ASN A 52 4.46 -12.18 -11.63
C ASN A 52 3.28 -11.22 -11.37
N PRO A 53 2.26 -11.15 -12.24
CA PRO A 53 1.23 -10.10 -12.16
C PRO A 53 0.43 -10.23 -10.86
N ILE A 54 0.74 -9.40 -9.86
CA ILE A 54 -0.03 -9.31 -8.60
C ILE A 54 -1.34 -8.55 -8.84
N TYR A 55 -1.38 -7.68 -9.86
CA TYR A 55 -2.52 -6.82 -10.17
C TYR A 55 -3.17 -7.18 -11.51
N SER A 56 -4.49 -7.16 -11.51
CA SER A 56 -5.29 -7.30 -12.72
C SER A 56 -5.15 -6.05 -13.60
N GLN A 57 -5.32 -6.23 -14.91
CA GLN A 57 -5.37 -5.10 -15.83
C GLN A 57 -6.73 -4.42 -15.70
N TYR A 58 -6.72 -3.13 -15.37
CA TYR A 58 -7.94 -2.33 -15.33
C TYR A 58 -8.57 -2.20 -16.72
N ASN A 59 -9.85 -2.57 -16.82
CA ASN A 59 -10.67 -2.52 -18.04
C ASN A 59 -12.10 -2.04 -17.74
N GLY A 60 -12.24 -1.05 -16.85
CA GLY A 60 -13.54 -0.43 -16.54
C GLY A 60 -14.30 -1.04 -15.37
N GLN A 61 -13.69 -1.96 -14.62
CA GLN A 61 -14.25 -2.48 -13.37
C GLN A 61 -14.59 -1.35 -12.39
N THR A 62 -15.55 -1.59 -11.51
CA THR A 62 -15.88 -0.68 -10.41
C THR A 62 -14.82 -0.81 -9.33
N ILE A 63 -14.37 0.31 -8.77
CA ILE A 63 -13.48 0.34 -7.62
C ILE A 63 -14.31 0.70 -6.40
N ASP A 64 -14.54 -0.28 -5.52
CA ASP A 64 -15.35 -0.14 -4.30
C ASP A 64 -14.51 0.24 -3.08
N VAL A 65 -13.24 -0.18 -3.07
CA VAL A 65 -12.30 0.10 -1.97
C VAL A 65 -11.00 0.62 -2.54
N ILE A 66 -10.43 1.63 -1.88
CA ILE A 66 -9.04 2.02 -2.10
C ILE A 66 -8.19 1.73 -0.89
N ILE A 67 -7.03 1.12 -1.12
CA ILE A 67 -5.98 1.00 -0.12
C ILE A 67 -4.95 2.08 -0.42
N ILE A 68 -4.74 2.96 0.54
CA ILE A 68 -3.85 4.11 0.44
C ILE A 68 -2.70 3.97 1.43
N ASP A 69 -1.48 4.24 0.97
CA ASP A 69 -0.32 4.39 1.84
C ASP A 69 0.66 5.43 1.28
N ASP A 70 1.48 6.02 2.15
CA ASP A 70 2.61 6.84 1.73
C ASP A 70 3.89 6.51 2.49
N THR A 71 5.02 6.74 1.83
CA THR A 71 6.33 6.54 2.46
C THR A 71 7.28 7.67 2.07
N LYS A 72 8.15 8.06 2.99
CA LYS A 72 9.13 9.13 2.76
C LYS A 72 10.43 8.54 2.23
N SER A 73 10.77 8.83 0.98
CA SER A 73 12.08 8.49 0.43
C SER A 73 13.12 9.52 0.87
N LYS A 74 14.27 9.07 1.41
CA LYS A 74 15.41 9.94 1.68
C LYS A 74 16.29 10.03 0.43
N ARG A 75 16.38 11.22 -0.18
CA ARG A 75 17.30 11.47 -1.29
C ARG A 75 18.71 11.77 -0.81
N ARG A 76 19.72 11.32 -1.56
CA ARG A 76 21.15 11.66 -1.30
C ARG A 76 21.41 13.17 -1.36
N SER A 77 20.68 13.90 -2.20
CA SER A 77 20.78 15.34 -2.37
C SER A 77 20.02 16.16 -1.31
N GLY A 78 19.50 15.52 -0.26
CA GLY A 78 18.60 16.16 0.70
C GLY A 78 17.13 16.15 0.27
N GLY A 79 16.24 16.35 1.24
CA GLY A 79 14.78 16.26 1.06
C GLY A 79 14.19 14.89 1.38
N ARG A 80 12.89 14.88 1.69
CA ARG A 80 12.11 13.67 2.03
C ARG A 80 10.78 13.65 1.24
N PRO A 81 10.82 13.51 -0.10
CA PRO A 81 9.59 13.40 -0.87
C PRO A 81 8.77 12.20 -0.40
N SER A 82 7.47 12.42 -0.24
CA SER A 82 6.49 11.36 -0.03
C SER A 82 6.22 10.67 -1.37
N ILE A 83 6.33 9.35 -1.37
CA ILE A 83 5.89 8.45 -2.43
C ILE A 83 4.53 7.95 -1.98
N LYS A 84 3.51 8.17 -2.82
CA LYS A 84 2.12 7.79 -2.56
C LYS A 84 1.76 6.60 -3.43
N GLY A 85 1.13 5.62 -2.82
CA GLY A 85 0.56 4.45 -3.48
C GLY A 85 -0.93 4.35 -3.23
N ALA A 86 -1.69 4.03 -4.27
CA ALA A 86 -3.10 3.69 -4.15
C ALA A 86 -3.40 2.41 -4.94
N LEU A 87 -3.99 1.43 -4.27
CA LEU A 87 -4.56 0.22 -4.87
C LEU A 87 -6.08 0.33 -4.82
N GLY A 88 -6.73 -0.22 -5.84
CA GLY A 88 -8.16 -0.35 -5.94
C GLY A 88 -8.56 -1.81 -5.81
N LEU A 89 -9.73 -2.05 -5.26
CA LEU A 89 -10.36 -3.36 -5.18
C LEU A 89 -11.75 -3.28 -5.77
N ASP A 90 -12.05 -4.24 -6.62
CA ASP A 90 -13.41 -4.60 -7.02
C ASP A 90 -13.89 -5.69 -6.06
N LEU A 91 -14.94 -5.41 -5.29
CA LEU A 91 -15.44 -6.37 -4.29
C LEU A 91 -16.26 -7.50 -4.92
N GLU A 92 -16.77 -7.32 -6.14
CA GLU A 92 -17.50 -8.37 -6.87
C GLU A 92 -16.53 -9.45 -7.34
N THR A 93 -15.44 -9.04 -7.98
CA THR A 93 -14.47 -9.98 -8.58
C THR A 93 -13.33 -10.33 -7.62
N GLY A 94 -13.09 -9.52 -6.59
CA GLY A 94 -11.94 -9.63 -5.71
C GLY A 94 -10.62 -9.23 -6.36
N GLU A 95 -10.65 -8.63 -7.56
CA GLU A 95 -9.47 -8.20 -8.28
C GLU A 95 -8.85 -6.95 -7.64
N GLU A 96 -7.51 -6.92 -7.62
CA GLU A 96 -6.74 -5.78 -7.15
C GLU A 96 -6.10 -5.02 -8.33
N PHE A 97 -6.17 -3.69 -8.29
CA PHE A 97 -5.67 -2.81 -9.34
C PHE A 97 -4.72 -1.77 -8.78
N LEU A 98 -3.61 -1.53 -9.46
CA LEU A 98 -2.76 -0.39 -9.14
C LEU A 98 -3.33 0.89 -9.77
N LEU A 99 -3.84 1.79 -8.94
CA LEU A 99 -4.47 3.03 -9.40
C LEU A 99 -3.48 4.19 -9.48
N TYR A 100 -2.55 4.26 -8.54
CA TYR A 100 -1.55 5.32 -8.50
C TYR A 100 -0.26 4.86 -7.83
N LEU A 101 0.87 5.23 -8.44
CA LEU A 101 2.15 5.32 -7.72
C LEU A 101 2.92 6.53 -8.23
N GLY A 102 3.29 7.43 -7.32
CA GLY A 102 4.06 8.60 -7.70
C GLY A 102 4.64 9.34 -6.50
N ALA A 103 5.65 10.15 -6.76
CA ALA A 103 6.26 11.00 -5.75
C ALA A 103 5.70 12.42 -5.82
N VAL A 104 5.79 13.14 -4.70
CA VAL A 104 5.66 14.61 -4.59
C VAL A 104 4.24 15.17 -4.70
N LYS A 105 3.27 14.47 -5.30
CA LYS A 105 1.88 14.95 -5.34
C LYS A 105 1.20 14.98 -3.97
N SER A 106 0.27 15.90 -3.79
CA SER A 106 -0.66 15.93 -2.65
C SER A 106 -1.70 14.81 -2.77
N TRP A 107 -2.33 14.42 -1.66
CA TRP A 107 -3.41 13.42 -1.70
C TRP A 107 -4.62 13.92 -2.50
N SER A 108 -4.94 15.21 -2.44
CA SER A 108 -6.04 15.80 -3.22
C SER A 108 -5.83 15.65 -4.73
N GLU A 109 -4.61 15.86 -5.22
CA GLU A 109 -4.27 15.65 -6.64
C GLU A 109 -4.33 14.17 -7.03
N VAL A 110 -3.88 13.27 -6.15
CA VAL A 110 -3.93 11.82 -6.40
C VAL A 110 -5.38 11.34 -6.47
N LEU A 111 -6.23 11.74 -5.51
CA LEU A 111 -7.64 11.37 -5.47
C LEU A 111 -8.41 11.94 -6.67
N SER A 112 -8.12 13.18 -7.07
CA SER A 112 -8.72 13.78 -8.27
C SER A 112 -8.32 13.02 -9.54
N TYR A 113 -7.05 12.62 -9.66
CA TYR A 113 -6.59 11.76 -10.75
C TYR A 113 -7.32 10.42 -10.77
N ILE A 114 -7.51 9.79 -9.60
CA ILE A 114 -8.20 8.51 -9.49
C ILE A 114 -9.66 8.64 -9.91
N LYS A 115 -10.40 9.61 -9.34
CA LYS A 115 -11.81 9.87 -9.68
C LYS A 115 -12.02 10.22 -11.16
N GLY A 116 -11.05 10.89 -11.79
CA GLY A 116 -11.14 11.24 -13.21
C GLY A 116 -10.81 10.10 -14.18
N LYS A 117 -10.16 9.02 -13.73
CA LYS A 117 -9.62 7.97 -14.61
C LYS A 117 -10.23 6.59 -14.38
N TYR A 118 -10.76 6.33 -13.20
CA TYR A 118 -11.30 5.03 -12.82
C TYR A 118 -12.78 5.16 -12.46
N ASN A 119 -13.54 4.10 -12.72
CA ASN A 119 -14.93 3.97 -12.32
C ASN A 119 -15.01 3.71 -10.81
N VAL A 120 -14.96 4.80 -10.04
CA VAL A 120 -14.98 4.76 -8.58
C VAL A 120 -16.42 4.73 -8.06
N SER A 121 -16.73 3.81 -7.14
CA SER A 121 -18.04 3.71 -6.49
C SER A 121 -18.38 4.95 -5.67
N ASP A 122 -19.66 5.32 -5.61
CA ASP A 122 -20.16 6.43 -4.80
C ASP A 122 -20.05 6.15 -3.28
N GLU A 123 -20.08 4.87 -2.88
CA GLU A 123 -19.94 4.44 -1.47
C GLU A 123 -18.55 3.86 -1.16
N MET A 124 -17.50 4.61 -1.49
CA MET A 124 -16.14 4.10 -1.43
C MET A 124 -15.58 3.99 0.00
N TYR A 125 -14.96 2.85 0.30
CA TYR A 125 -14.12 2.72 1.50
C TYR A 125 -12.67 3.08 1.21
N ALA A 126 -12.04 3.83 2.10
CA ALA A 126 -10.60 4.02 2.11
C ALA A 126 -9.96 3.26 3.28
N ILE A 127 -9.02 2.37 2.95
CA ILE A 127 -8.18 1.67 3.92
C ILE A 127 -6.82 2.37 3.94
N CYS A 128 -6.51 3.07 5.03
CA CYS A 128 -5.24 3.80 5.16
C CYS A 128 -4.58 3.54 6.52
N ASP A 129 -3.46 4.22 6.78
CA ASP A 129 -2.82 4.20 8.08
C ASP A 129 -3.63 4.99 9.14
N GLY A 130 -3.03 5.17 10.32
CA GLY A 130 -3.65 5.90 11.43
C GLY A 130 -3.39 7.41 11.42
N ASP A 131 -2.94 8.01 10.31
CA ASP A 131 -2.69 9.45 10.26
C ASP A 131 -4.01 10.23 10.24
N SER A 132 -4.25 11.02 11.28
CA SER A 132 -5.52 11.75 11.45
C SER A 132 -5.76 12.79 10.36
N ASN A 133 -4.70 13.40 9.80
CA ASN A 133 -4.86 14.39 8.74
C ASN A 133 -5.24 13.71 7.43
N LEU A 134 -4.65 12.54 7.14
CA LEU A 134 -5.03 11.75 5.98
C LEU A 134 -6.47 11.24 6.08
N GLN A 135 -6.85 10.69 7.24
CA GLN A 135 -8.20 10.19 7.48
C GLN A 135 -9.24 11.31 7.33
N GLN A 136 -9.03 12.45 7.99
CA GLN A 136 -9.93 13.60 7.86
C GLN A 136 -10.04 14.07 6.41
N HIS A 137 -8.91 14.16 5.69
CA HIS A 137 -8.91 14.58 4.30
C HIS A 137 -9.71 13.62 3.40
N LEU A 138 -9.63 12.31 3.65
CA LEU A 138 -10.41 11.32 2.93
C LEU A 138 -11.90 11.39 3.29
N GLU A 139 -12.26 11.59 4.56
CA GLU A 139 -13.66 11.82 4.97
C GLU A 139 -14.26 13.05 4.30
N ASP A 140 -13.53 14.17 4.29
CA ASP A 140 -13.93 15.41 3.61
C ASP A 140 -14.14 15.20 2.09
N CYS A 141 -13.47 14.19 1.52
CA CYS A 141 -13.62 13.79 0.11
C CYS A 141 -14.75 12.76 -0.13
N GLY A 142 -15.52 12.41 0.90
CA GLY A 142 -16.67 11.51 0.86
C GLY A 142 -16.38 10.04 1.13
N TYR A 143 -15.16 9.70 1.57
CA TYR A 143 -14.76 8.30 1.79
C TYR A 143 -15.17 7.81 3.18
N ARG A 144 -15.64 6.55 3.26
CA ARG A 144 -15.76 5.84 4.55
C ARG A 144 -14.40 5.28 4.96
N ILE A 145 -13.92 5.59 6.15
CA ILE A 145 -12.55 5.23 6.56
C ILE A 145 -12.52 3.91 7.32
N GLN A 146 -11.53 3.07 6.98
CA GLN A 146 -11.10 1.97 7.82
C GLN A 146 -9.59 2.03 8.02
N GLN A 147 -9.15 1.85 9.27
CA GLN A 147 -7.72 1.77 9.53
C GLN A 147 -7.18 0.39 9.14
N CYS A 148 -6.07 0.36 8.41
CA CYS A 148 -5.36 -0.86 8.09
C CYS A 148 -4.98 -1.62 9.36
N THR A 149 -5.41 -2.89 9.46
CA THR A 149 -5.16 -3.74 10.62
C THR A 149 -3.68 -3.86 11.00
N ASN A 150 -2.77 -3.87 10.02
CA ASN A 150 -1.33 -3.90 10.28
C ASN A 150 -0.83 -2.57 10.88
N HIS A 151 -1.33 -1.44 10.39
CA HIS A 151 -1.02 -0.12 10.93
C HIS A 151 -1.63 0.07 12.32
N PHE A 152 -2.85 -0.40 12.54
CA PHE A 152 -3.48 -0.41 13.87
C PHE A 152 -2.59 -1.08 14.92
N VAL A 153 -2.06 -2.29 14.65
CA VAL A 153 -1.15 -2.96 15.60
C VAL A 153 0.11 -2.14 15.87
N LYS A 154 0.72 -1.54 14.84
CA LYS A 154 1.91 -0.68 15.00
C LYS A 154 1.59 0.58 15.81
N THR A 155 0.48 1.24 15.52
CA THR A 155 0.03 2.46 16.18
C THR A 155 -0.30 2.20 17.65
N SER A 156 -1.01 1.12 17.96
CA SER A 156 -1.27 0.69 19.35
C SER A 156 0.03 0.45 20.12
N MET A 157 1.03 -0.18 19.49
CA MET A 157 2.34 -0.38 20.11
C MET A 157 3.11 0.92 20.38
N TYR A 158 2.97 1.91 19.49
CA TYR A 158 3.54 3.24 19.68
C TYR A 158 2.89 3.96 20.86
N TYR A 159 1.55 3.95 20.96
CA TYR A 159 0.85 4.61 22.07
C TYR A 159 1.16 3.95 23.40
N LEU A 160 1.15 2.62 23.50
CA LEU A 160 1.53 1.93 24.73
C LEU A 160 2.96 2.27 25.15
N TRP A 161 3.88 2.42 24.19
CA TRP A 161 5.24 2.87 24.49
C TRP A 161 5.27 4.32 25.00
N LYS A 162 4.50 5.21 24.39
CA LYS A 162 4.38 6.63 24.77
C LYS A 162 3.83 6.78 26.19
N GLU A 163 2.86 5.95 26.56
CA GLU A 163 2.28 5.83 27.91
C GLU A 163 3.18 5.03 28.88
N GLN A 164 4.42 4.72 28.49
CA GLN A 164 5.43 4.07 29.33
C GLN A 164 5.08 2.66 29.83
N TYR A 165 4.25 1.90 29.12
CA TYR A 165 3.98 0.51 29.48
C TYR A 165 5.24 -0.37 29.40
N PRO A 166 5.43 -1.32 30.34
CA PRO A 166 6.51 -2.30 30.30
C PRO A 166 6.56 -3.06 28.98
N LYS A 167 7.75 -3.41 28.51
CA LYS A 167 7.94 -4.08 27.21
C LYS A 167 7.18 -5.40 27.14
N GLU A 168 7.19 -6.16 28.22
CA GLU A 168 6.56 -7.47 28.36
C GLU A 168 5.04 -7.37 28.19
N GLU A 169 4.41 -6.38 28.83
CA GLU A 169 2.99 -6.10 28.72
C GLU A 169 2.61 -5.66 27.30
N ARG A 170 3.39 -4.75 26.71
CA ARG A 170 3.19 -4.32 25.31
C ARG A 170 3.25 -5.51 24.35
N MET A 171 4.19 -6.42 24.54
CA MET A 171 4.32 -7.63 23.72
C MET A 171 3.15 -8.61 23.93
N LYS A 172 2.64 -8.75 25.15
CA LYS A 172 1.43 -9.54 25.45
C LYS A 172 0.22 -8.98 24.72
N ILE A 173 -0.02 -7.67 24.81
CA ILE A 173 -1.12 -6.98 24.14
C ILE A 173 -1.00 -7.11 22.61
N LYS A 174 0.20 -6.89 22.05
CA LYS A 174 0.47 -7.08 20.61
C LYS A 174 0.05 -8.46 20.13
N LYS A 175 0.46 -9.51 20.87
CA LYS A 175 0.18 -10.90 20.53
C LYS A 175 -1.31 -11.18 20.57
N GLU A 176 -2.01 -10.63 21.55
CA GLU A 176 -3.46 -10.79 21.69
C GLU A 176 -4.23 -10.10 20.57
N ILE A 177 -3.93 -8.82 20.28
CA ILE A 177 -4.55 -8.08 19.16
C ILE A 177 -4.29 -8.82 17.83
N SER A 178 -3.05 -9.23 17.58
CA SER A 178 -2.68 -9.95 16.35
C SER A 178 -3.42 -11.28 16.22
N ARG A 179 -3.63 -12.00 17.33
CA ARG A 179 -4.41 -13.24 17.37
C ARG A 179 -5.88 -12.98 17.01
N ILE A 180 -6.51 -11.98 17.62
CA ILE A 180 -7.91 -11.62 17.34
C ILE A 180 -8.09 -11.26 15.86
N ILE A 181 -7.22 -10.41 15.31
CA ILE A 181 -7.25 -10.03 13.89
C ILE A 181 -7.11 -11.26 12.99
N SER A 182 -6.19 -12.18 13.31
CA SER A 182 -5.99 -13.42 12.54
C SER A 182 -7.24 -14.31 12.58
N THR A 183 -7.85 -14.47 13.76
CA THR A 183 -9.11 -15.22 13.90
C THR A 183 -10.22 -14.62 13.05
N LEU A 184 -10.39 -13.30 13.07
CA LEU A 184 -11.39 -12.60 12.26
C LEU A 184 -11.15 -12.81 10.76
N LYS A 185 -9.91 -12.61 10.29
CA LYS A 185 -9.53 -12.84 8.87
C LYS A 185 -9.85 -14.26 8.41
N ASN A 186 -9.48 -15.25 9.23
CA ASN A 186 -9.74 -16.66 8.91
C ASN A 186 -11.23 -17.00 8.94
N SER A 187 -12.02 -16.35 9.79
CA SER A 187 -13.48 -16.55 9.84
C SER A 187 -14.15 -16.02 8.57
N VAL A 188 -13.75 -14.82 8.12
CA VAL A 188 -14.26 -14.23 6.87
C VAL A 188 -13.88 -15.08 5.66
N ALA A 189 -12.62 -15.49 5.54
CA ALA A 189 -12.17 -16.34 4.45
C ALA A 189 -12.92 -17.69 4.39
N LYS A 190 -13.22 -18.29 5.56
CA LYS A 190 -14.02 -19.51 5.63
C LYS A 190 -15.48 -19.29 5.21
N ALA A 191 -16.05 -18.13 5.51
CA ALA A 191 -17.41 -17.80 5.08
C ALA A 191 -17.48 -17.62 3.56
N GLN A 192 -16.51 -16.91 2.98
CA GLN A 192 -16.40 -16.69 1.53
C GLN A 192 -16.16 -17.98 0.74
N ASN A 193 -15.42 -18.95 1.29
CA ASN A 193 -15.21 -20.26 0.65
C ASN A 193 -16.41 -21.21 0.76
N ARG A 194 -17.47 -20.83 1.47
CA ARG A 194 -18.70 -21.63 1.67
C ARG A 194 -19.91 -21.06 0.93
N SER A 195 -19.80 -19.85 0.39
CA SER A 195 -20.76 -19.18 -0.49
C SER A 195 -20.38 -19.40 -1.94
#